data_AF-A0A2R8AAG1-F1
#
_entry.id   AF-A0A2R8AAG1-F1
#
_cell.length_a   1.000
_cell.length_b   1.000
_cell.length_c   1.000
_cell.angle_alpha   90.00
_cell.angle_beta   90.00
_cell.angle_gamma   90.00
#
_symmetry.space_group_name_H-M   'P 1'
#
loop_
_entity.id
_entity.type
_entity.pdbx_description
1 polymer ?
#
loop_
_entity_poly.entity_id
_entity_poly.type
_entity_poly.pdbx_seq_one_letter_code
_entity_poly.pdbx_strand_id
1 'polypeptide(L)'
;MAIFDYRGRDARDDVSEAYQLARVSQVNAFGGISLLVDNPLVAAVSGADFDTNFELPQGWREILPHELGVDPALYDSLGIYSSPEFSSSQVKITGHYENGVLVEIGIAFAGTSDFGDVAAYLDLEDQRILDDFTMLLDATASFASSNGLTGEDVTVTGYSLGGAVTNAMAFRADEISDGFYADANYFAFASPTVHDDPMILNLGMENDVVYRSVGDVDASLTEGLFEALINDDKQFEHSADNIVLFDDVYANPLFPLGPFSLLNITNGWAAHVRGVFETPYDTIGDSNFYQDMQIDSTIVLGALSPVLRTVTWVSDPARITSDHYGEDAFILGTIAGDKLRDGGGNDALDGFGGNDDFDLSTGFDRVFGGSGFDEVFVDGRTSDYEAYRTADGKVWLEDAYYGLKELDGVERVTFTGHWGDRSFNVQSNKLDSTNWFVGDKGYSAKIEGNDANNTINGTNSANTIFGRDGNDLLNGRAGNDVLVGGDGADVLNGGSGNDRLYAGSGNDRLIAGSGNDILSGAAGDDQFDFSSGISGTNTITDFDGGGWDGDQLILRASDVGSAANALSGFWQNGYDAVLATSTGSIRLEDTDVDDLTFDDFIIV
;
A
#
# COMPACT_ATOMS: atom_id res chain seq x y z
N MET A 1 -10.25 4.22 3.45
CA MET A 1 -10.76 3.51 2.24
C MET A 1 -9.66 2.59 1.74
N ALA A 2 -9.97 1.49 1.03
CA ALA A 2 -8.89 0.64 0.52
C ALA A 2 -8.13 1.33 -0.62
N ILE A 3 -6.86 0.99 -0.84
CA ILE A 3 -5.91 1.64 -1.77
C ILE A 3 -6.42 1.71 -3.22
N PHE A 4 -7.25 0.74 -3.64
CA PHE A 4 -7.84 0.72 -4.99
C PHE A 4 -9.34 1.05 -5.00
N ASP A 5 -9.88 1.58 -3.91
CA ASP A 5 -11.23 2.13 -3.94
C ASP A 5 -11.24 3.35 -4.89
N TYR A 6 -12.05 3.27 -5.94
CA TYR A 6 -12.11 4.29 -6.98
C TYR A 6 -13.55 4.70 -7.20
N ARG A 7 -13.87 5.98 -7.00
CA ARG A 7 -15.25 6.53 -7.11
C ARG A 7 -16.30 5.76 -6.26
N GLY A 8 -15.90 5.32 -5.06
CA GLY A 8 -16.77 4.70 -4.08
C GLY A 8 -17.09 3.22 -4.34
N ARG A 9 -16.25 2.53 -5.11
CA ARG A 9 -16.31 1.07 -5.33
C ARG A 9 -14.92 0.46 -5.22
N ASP A 10 -14.84 -0.78 -4.76
CA ASP A 10 -13.65 -1.63 -4.89
C ASP A 10 -13.35 -1.81 -6.38
N ALA A 11 -12.18 -1.34 -6.83
CA ALA A 11 -11.73 -1.39 -8.21
C ALA A 11 -10.49 -2.27 -8.41
N ARG A 12 -10.26 -3.27 -7.54
CA ARG A 12 -9.15 -4.24 -7.70
C ARG A 12 -9.07 -4.84 -9.10
N ASP A 13 -10.19 -5.38 -9.57
CA ASP A 13 -10.26 -6.02 -10.89
C ASP A 13 -9.98 -4.99 -12.01
N ASP A 14 -10.50 -3.77 -11.91
CA ASP A 14 -10.25 -2.72 -12.92
C ASP A 14 -8.78 -2.29 -12.95
N VAL A 15 -8.15 -2.13 -11.78
CA VAL A 15 -6.72 -1.78 -11.67
C VAL A 15 -5.86 -2.89 -12.29
N SER A 16 -6.16 -4.16 -11.98
CA SER A 16 -5.48 -5.31 -12.57
C SER A 16 -5.61 -5.33 -14.10
N GLU A 17 -6.85 -5.22 -14.61
CA GLU A 17 -7.11 -5.24 -16.05
C GLU A 17 -6.48 -4.04 -16.76
N ALA A 18 -6.61 -2.83 -16.21
CA ALA A 18 -5.99 -1.63 -16.75
C ALA A 18 -4.46 -1.75 -16.79
N TYR A 19 -3.85 -2.30 -15.74
CA TYR A 19 -2.42 -2.52 -15.71
C TYR A 19 -1.95 -3.53 -16.77
N GLN A 20 -2.69 -4.64 -16.95
CA GLN A 20 -2.42 -5.60 -18.02
C GLN A 20 -2.54 -4.95 -19.41
N LEU A 21 -3.57 -4.14 -19.65
CA LEU A 21 -3.72 -3.39 -20.91
C LEU A 21 -2.53 -2.43 -21.15
N ALA A 22 -2.11 -1.70 -20.12
CA ALA A 22 -0.96 -0.80 -20.17
C ALA A 22 0.36 -1.56 -20.49
N ARG A 23 0.61 -2.68 -19.82
CA ARG A 23 1.78 -3.55 -20.06
C ARG A 23 1.82 -4.09 -21.49
N VAL A 24 0.70 -4.58 -22.01
CA VAL A 24 0.61 -5.07 -23.39
C VAL A 24 0.92 -3.94 -24.40
N SER A 25 0.38 -2.74 -24.16
CA SER A 25 0.67 -1.57 -25.00
C SER A 25 2.17 -1.22 -24.96
N GLN A 26 2.77 -1.20 -23.77
CA GLN A 26 4.19 -0.90 -23.57
C GLN A 26 5.12 -1.90 -24.26
N VAL A 27 4.86 -3.21 -24.13
CA VAL A 27 5.67 -4.25 -24.80
C VAL A 27 5.61 -4.13 -26.32
N ASN A 28 4.43 -3.81 -26.85
CA ASN A 28 4.26 -3.61 -28.28
C ASN A 28 5.02 -2.38 -28.78
N ALA A 29 5.14 -1.32 -27.97
CA ALA A 29 5.97 -0.16 -28.32
C ALA A 29 7.46 -0.48 -28.49
N PHE A 30 7.96 -1.50 -27.78
CA PHE A 30 9.33 -2.01 -27.96
C PHE A 30 9.49 -2.95 -29.17
N GLY A 31 8.43 -3.19 -29.94
CA GLY A 31 8.44 -4.16 -31.04
C GLY A 31 8.23 -5.61 -30.58
N GLY A 32 7.73 -5.81 -29.36
CA GLY A 32 7.42 -7.10 -28.76
C GLY A 32 8.44 -7.59 -27.75
N ILE A 33 8.05 -8.64 -27.00
CA ILE A 33 8.79 -9.14 -25.83
C ILE A 33 10.24 -9.53 -26.11
N SER A 34 10.55 -10.08 -27.29
CA SER A 34 11.92 -10.47 -27.64
C SER A 34 12.86 -9.27 -27.72
N LEU A 35 12.39 -8.13 -28.23
CA LEU A 35 13.20 -6.93 -28.35
C LEU A 35 13.34 -6.21 -27.00
N LEU A 36 12.29 -6.27 -26.18
CA LEU A 36 12.33 -5.72 -24.84
C LEU A 36 13.32 -6.48 -23.95
N VAL A 37 13.28 -7.83 -23.92
CA VAL A 37 14.20 -8.63 -23.10
C VAL A 37 15.66 -8.52 -23.60
N ASP A 38 15.87 -8.40 -24.91
CA ASP A 38 17.21 -8.19 -25.49
C ASP A 38 17.72 -6.75 -25.28
N ASN A 39 16.91 -5.84 -24.72
CA ASN A 39 17.35 -4.49 -24.40
C ASN A 39 18.46 -4.55 -23.33
N PRO A 40 19.63 -3.93 -23.56
CA PRO A 40 20.76 -3.99 -22.62
C PRO A 40 20.44 -3.48 -21.21
N LEU A 41 19.47 -2.57 -21.07
CA LEU A 41 19.04 -2.05 -19.78
C LEU A 41 18.19 -3.06 -19.03
N VAL A 42 17.22 -3.67 -19.73
CA VAL A 42 16.43 -4.78 -19.20
C VAL A 42 17.38 -5.89 -18.78
N ALA A 43 18.22 -6.41 -19.68
CA ALA A 43 19.19 -7.46 -19.36
C ALA A 43 20.15 -7.13 -18.20
N ALA A 44 20.38 -5.85 -17.88
CA ALA A 44 21.22 -5.43 -16.76
C ALA A 44 20.51 -5.44 -15.40
N VAL A 45 19.20 -5.23 -15.37
CA VAL A 45 18.40 -5.16 -14.12
C VAL A 45 17.58 -6.43 -13.87
N SER A 46 17.41 -7.27 -14.88
CA SER A 46 16.24 -8.12 -14.91
C SER A 46 16.46 -9.53 -14.32
N GLY A 47 17.64 -10.16 -14.37
CA GLY A 47 17.75 -11.56 -13.90
C GLY A 47 16.96 -12.55 -14.77
N ALA A 48 16.51 -13.70 -14.22
CA ALA A 48 16.04 -14.86 -15.02
C ALA A 48 14.58 -15.30 -14.79
N ASP A 49 13.78 -14.54 -14.05
CA ASP A 49 12.42 -14.94 -13.63
C ASP A 49 11.44 -13.79 -13.86
N PHE A 50 10.91 -13.66 -15.09
CA PHE A 50 9.90 -12.66 -15.43
C PHE A 50 8.56 -13.31 -15.72
N ASP A 51 7.50 -12.56 -15.42
CA ASP A 51 6.28 -12.73 -16.18
C ASP A 51 6.52 -12.29 -17.64
N THR A 52 6.39 -13.24 -18.55
CA THR A 52 6.47 -13.00 -20.00
C THR A 52 5.10 -13.10 -20.67
N ASN A 53 4.04 -13.22 -19.87
CA ASN A 53 2.67 -13.26 -20.33
C ASN A 53 2.14 -11.84 -20.58
N PHE A 54 2.29 -11.39 -21.82
CA PHE A 54 1.73 -10.11 -22.28
C PHE A 54 0.55 -10.37 -23.22
N GLU A 55 -0.40 -11.17 -22.77
CA GLU A 55 -1.69 -11.37 -23.44
C GLU A 55 -2.71 -10.34 -22.94
N LEU A 56 -3.70 -10.00 -23.77
CA LEU A 56 -4.82 -9.18 -23.31
C LEU A 56 -5.63 -9.94 -22.24
N PRO A 57 -6.26 -9.23 -21.29
CA PRO A 57 -7.08 -9.88 -20.27
C PRO A 57 -8.21 -10.69 -20.89
N GLN A 58 -8.75 -11.65 -20.13
CA GLN A 58 -9.80 -12.53 -20.65
C GLN A 58 -11.02 -11.70 -21.11
N GLY A 59 -11.52 -11.97 -22.32
CA GLY A 59 -12.68 -11.24 -22.87
C GLY A 59 -12.30 -10.01 -23.68
N TRP A 60 -11.06 -9.54 -23.57
CA TRP A 60 -10.54 -8.41 -24.32
C TRP A 60 -10.01 -8.82 -25.70
N ARG A 61 -10.21 -7.95 -26.70
CA ARG A 61 -9.56 -8.05 -28.01
C ARG A 61 -9.28 -6.68 -28.59
N GLU A 62 -8.36 -6.62 -29.55
CA GLU A 62 -8.14 -5.41 -30.35
C GLU A 62 -9.39 -5.00 -31.12
N ILE A 63 -9.66 -3.68 -31.16
CA ILE A 63 -10.63 -3.08 -32.07
C ILE A 63 -9.86 -2.57 -33.29
N LEU A 64 -10.19 -3.14 -34.45
CA LEU A 64 -9.42 -2.94 -35.67
C LEU A 64 -9.80 -1.62 -36.37
N PRO A 65 -8.91 -1.04 -37.20
CA PRO A 65 -9.15 0.24 -37.87
C PRO A 65 -10.44 0.31 -38.67
N HIS A 66 -10.80 -0.80 -39.33
CA HIS A 66 -12.03 -0.89 -40.12
C HIS A 66 -13.30 -0.92 -39.26
N GLU A 67 -13.21 -1.30 -37.98
CA GLU A 67 -14.30 -1.23 -37.01
C GLU A 67 -14.51 0.21 -36.54
N LEU A 68 -13.41 0.95 -36.29
CA LEU A 68 -13.45 2.38 -35.93
C LEU A 68 -13.73 3.32 -37.12
N GLY A 69 -13.56 2.84 -38.34
CA GLY A 69 -13.70 3.66 -39.55
C GLY A 69 -12.51 4.59 -39.81
N VAL A 70 -11.32 4.27 -39.29
CA VAL A 70 -10.08 5.04 -39.47
C VAL A 70 -9.19 4.43 -40.56
N ASP A 71 -8.22 5.20 -41.07
CA ASP A 71 -7.30 4.75 -42.12
C ASP A 71 -6.43 3.59 -41.60
N PRO A 72 -6.43 2.40 -42.25
CA PRO A 72 -5.55 1.29 -41.88
C PRO A 72 -4.06 1.64 -41.89
N ALA A 73 -3.64 2.70 -42.58
CA ALA A 73 -2.24 3.15 -42.57
C ALA A 73 -1.77 3.72 -41.22
N LEU A 74 -2.69 4.07 -40.33
CA LEU A 74 -2.40 4.53 -38.96
C LEU A 74 -2.18 3.37 -37.98
N TYR A 75 -2.38 2.12 -38.42
CA TYR A 75 -2.33 0.92 -37.59
C TYR A 75 -1.21 0.00 -38.05
N ASP A 76 -0.28 -0.32 -37.16
CA ASP A 76 0.87 -1.16 -37.48
C ASP A 76 0.61 -2.67 -37.28
N SER A 77 1.63 -3.50 -37.54
CA SER A 77 1.52 -4.95 -37.38
C SER A 77 1.47 -5.43 -35.93
N LEU A 78 1.67 -4.54 -34.95
CA LEU A 78 1.64 -4.80 -33.52
C LEU A 78 0.33 -4.33 -32.88
N GLY A 79 -0.60 -3.85 -33.71
CA GLY A 79 -1.92 -3.44 -33.28
C GLY A 79 -1.93 -2.11 -32.52
N ILE A 80 -1.00 -1.21 -32.85
CA ILE A 80 -0.85 0.09 -32.24
C ILE A 80 -1.11 1.19 -33.27
N TYR A 81 -1.72 2.29 -32.82
CA TYR A 81 -1.79 3.54 -33.53
C TYR A 81 -0.64 4.45 -33.09
N SER A 82 0.18 4.91 -34.04
CA SER A 82 1.31 5.80 -33.74
C SER A 82 0.98 7.25 -34.07
N SER A 83 1.51 8.17 -33.26
CA SER A 83 1.47 9.59 -33.59
C SER A 83 2.32 9.88 -34.85
N PRO A 84 1.84 10.76 -35.76
CA PRO A 84 2.63 11.24 -36.89
C PRO A 84 3.77 12.20 -36.51
N GLU A 85 3.61 12.96 -35.41
CA GLU A 85 4.59 13.98 -34.98
C GLU A 85 5.55 13.46 -33.89
N PHE A 86 5.08 12.55 -33.03
CA PHE A 86 5.77 12.02 -31.86
C PHE A 86 5.92 10.49 -32.00
N SER A 87 7.05 10.05 -32.57
CA SER A 87 7.28 8.63 -32.89
C SER A 87 7.31 7.69 -31.67
N SER A 88 7.53 8.24 -30.48
CA SER A 88 7.48 7.54 -29.19
C SER A 88 6.05 7.37 -28.66
N SER A 89 5.07 8.09 -29.21
CA SER A 89 3.70 8.09 -28.71
C SER A 89 2.82 7.12 -29.49
N GLN A 90 2.19 6.23 -28.74
CA GLN A 90 1.52 5.07 -29.27
C GLN A 90 0.30 4.73 -28.41
N VAL A 91 -0.79 4.28 -29.04
CA VAL A 91 -2.02 3.91 -28.33
C VAL A 91 -2.62 2.64 -28.90
N LYS A 92 -3.16 1.80 -28.01
CA LYS A 92 -3.87 0.58 -28.36
C LYS A 92 -5.33 0.72 -27.95
N ILE A 93 -6.23 0.42 -28.89
CA ILE A 93 -7.68 0.43 -28.67
C ILE A 93 -8.18 -1.01 -28.61
N THR A 94 -8.78 -1.38 -27.50
CA THR A 94 -9.30 -2.72 -27.22
C THR A 94 -10.75 -2.64 -26.79
N GLY A 95 -11.46 -3.77 -26.84
CA GLY A 95 -12.80 -3.88 -26.31
C GLY A 95 -13.00 -5.18 -25.56
N HIS A 96 -13.73 -5.10 -24.45
CA HIS A 96 -14.17 -6.23 -23.66
C HIS A 96 -15.50 -6.75 -24.20
N TYR A 97 -15.58 -8.05 -24.46
CA TYR A 97 -16.77 -8.71 -25.01
C TYR A 97 -17.32 -9.78 -24.08
N GLU A 98 -18.54 -9.57 -23.59
CA GLU A 98 -19.30 -10.58 -22.88
C GLU A 98 -20.33 -11.23 -23.80
N ASN A 99 -20.28 -12.56 -23.95
CA ASN A 99 -21.19 -13.30 -24.83
C ASN A 99 -21.26 -12.74 -26.28
N GLY A 100 -20.17 -12.11 -26.75
CA GLY A 100 -20.06 -11.48 -28.06
C GLY A 100 -20.64 -10.07 -28.17
N VAL A 101 -21.06 -9.46 -27.06
CA VAL A 101 -21.51 -8.06 -26.98
C VAL A 101 -20.36 -7.22 -26.40
N LEU A 102 -20.04 -6.11 -27.06
CA LEU A 102 -19.07 -5.13 -26.54
C LEU A 102 -19.67 -4.48 -25.29
N VAL A 103 -18.98 -4.58 -24.16
CA VAL A 103 -19.42 -3.98 -22.88
C VAL A 103 -18.50 -2.86 -22.41
N GLU A 104 -17.25 -2.83 -22.88
CA GLU A 104 -16.27 -1.84 -22.44
C GLU A 104 -15.22 -1.59 -23.53
N ILE A 105 -14.64 -0.39 -23.55
CA ILE A 105 -13.52 -0.02 -24.43
C ILE A 105 -12.30 0.37 -23.60
N GLY A 106 -11.14 -0.15 -23.98
CA GLY A 106 -9.87 0.12 -23.35
C GLY A 106 -8.99 0.96 -24.27
N ILE A 107 -8.54 2.11 -23.77
CA ILE A 107 -7.61 3.02 -24.44
C ILE A 107 -6.29 2.97 -23.67
N ALA A 108 -5.33 2.20 -24.17
CA ALA A 108 -4.05 1.99 -23.51
C ALA A 108 -2.92 2.73 -24.23
N PHE A 109 -2.49 3.87 -23.69
CA PHE A 109 -1.33 4.60 -24.18
C PHE A 109 -0.05 3.85 -23.78
N ALA A 110 0.83 3.63 -24.75
CA ALA A 110 2.16 3.13 -24.47
C ALA A 110 3.08 4.29 -24.07
N GLY A 111 4.06 4.00 -23.23
CA GLY A 111 5.16 4.91 -22.94
C GLY A 111 6.16 4.99 -24.09
N THR A 112 7.43 5.21 -23.78
CA THR A 112 8.46 5.33 -24.82
C THR A 112 8.81 3.98 -25.42
N SER A 113 9.27 3.97 -26.68
CA SER A 113 9.92 2.81 -27.30
C SER A 113 11.42 2.71 -26.97
N ASP A 114 11.93 3.61 -26.12
CA ASP A 114 13.32 3.69 -25.68
C ASP A 114 13.38 4.35 -24.29
N PHE A 115 13.75 3.58 -23.26
CA PHE A 115 13.93 4.09 -21.89
C PHE A 115 15.02 5.17 -21.79
N GLY A 116 15.95 5.24 -22.75
CA GLY A 116 16.99 6.26 -22.80
C GLY A 116 16.55 7.58 -23.46
N ASP A 117 15.36 7.64 -24.04
CA ASP A 117 14.85 8.84 -24.72
C ASP A 117 14.20 9.81 -23.74
N VAL A 118 15.02 10.37 -22.84
CA VAL A 118 14.56 11.42 -21.90
C VAL A 118 14.05 12.66 -22.64
N ALA A 119 14.41 12.84 -23.92
CA ALA A 119 13.88 13.93 -24.73
C ALA A 119 12.39 13.73 -25.08
N ALA A 120 11.88 12.51 -25.11
CA ALA A 120 10.45 12.23 -25.33
C ALA A 120 9.55 12.83 -24.23
N TYR A 121 10.09 13.09 -23.03
CA TYR A 121 9.34 13.75 -21.96
C TYR A 121 9.09 15.23 -22.25
N LEU A 122 9.86 15.87 -23.14
CA LEU A 122 9.57 17.23 -23.61
C LEU A 122 8.29 17.29 -24.46
N ASP A 123 7.84 16.15 -24.99
CA ASP A 123 6.60 16.08 -25.77
C ASP A 123 5.35 16.17 -24.88
N LEU A 124 5.51 16.10 -23.55
CA LEU A 124 4.45 16.42 -22.59
C LEU A 124 4.13 17.93 -22.54
N GLU A 125 4.94 18.78 -23.19
CA GLU A 125 4.73 20.23 -23.22
C GLU A 125 3.37 20.64 -23.76
N ASP A 126 2.64 21.39 -22.94
CA ASP A 126 1.27 21.83 -23.16
C ASP A 126 0.31 20.68 -23.51
N GLN A 127 0.60 19.45 -23.05
CA GLN A 127 -0.23 18.26 -23.27
C GLN A 127 -0.48 17.97 -24.76
N ARG A 128 0.43 18.41 -25.64
CA ARG A 128 0.29 18.38 -27.10
C ARG A 128 0.23 16.98 -27.69
N ILE A 129 0.85 16.02 -27.02
CA ILE A 129 0.83 14.60 -27.40
C ILE A 129 -0.61 14.07 -27.56
N LEU A 130 -1.56 14.60 -26.79
CA LEU A 130 -2.97 14.20 -26.83
C LEU A 130 -3.68 14.72 -28.10
N ASP A 131 -3.28 15.89 -28.60
CA ASP A 131 -3.92 16.51 -29.76
C ASP A 131 -3.77 15.65 -31.02
N ASP A 132 -2.66 14.89 -31.14
CA ASP A 132 -2.39 13.96 -32.24
C ASP A 132 -3.36 12.78 -32.30
N PHE A 133 -3.95 12.40 -31.16
CA PHE A 133 -4.91 11.30 -31.08
C PHE A 133 -6.36 11.75 -31.21
N THR A 134 -6.66 13.06 -31.29
CA THR A 134 -8.03 13.59 -31.34
C THR A 134 -8.91 12.87 -32.38
N MET A 135 -8.39 12.66 -33.59
CA MET A 135 -9.15 11.96 -34.65
C MET A 135 -9.48 10.50 -34.30
N LEU A 136 -8.57 9.81 -33.60
CA LEU A 136 -8.77 8.43 -33.17
C LEU A 136 -9.73 8.37 -31.98
N LEU A 137 -9.61 9.30 -31.03
CA LEU A 137 -10.50 9.42 -29.88
C LEU A 137 -11.93 9.74 -30.35
N ASP A 138 -12.13 10.68 -31.28
CA ASP A 138 -13.44 10.97 -31.87
C ASP A 138 -14.07 9.75 -32.56
N ALA A 139 -13.25 8.96 -33.27
CA ALA A 139 -13.70 7.72 -33.91
C ALA A 139 -14.06 6.65 -32.87
N THR A 140 -13.30 6.57 -31.78
CA THR A 140 -13.52 5.63 -30.68
C THR A 140 -14.80 5.97 -29.91
N ALA A 141 -15.01 7.24 -29.54
CA ALA A 141 -16.25 7.74 -28.94
C ALA A 141 -17.48 7.49 -29.83
N SER A 142 -17.33 7.69 -31.14
CA SER A 142 -18.39 7.38 -32.13
C SER A 142 -18.69 5.89 -32.19
N PHE A 143 -17.66 5.04 -32.16
CA PHE A 143 -17.80 3.58 -32.15
C PHE A 143 -18.48 3.10 -30.86
N ALA A 144 -18.05 3.61 -29.69
CA ALA A 144 -18.65 3.35 -28.39
C ALA A 144 -20.16 3.67 -28.41
N SER A 145 -20.49 4.91 -28.78
CA SER A 145 -21.88 5.40 -28.87
C SER A 145 -22.73 4.55 -29.82
N SER A 146 -22.15 4.08 -30.93
CA SER A 146 -22.86 3.23 -31.90
C SER A 146 -23.17 1.83 -31.37
N ASN A 147 -22.41 1.36 -30.38
CA ASN A 147 -22.63 0.10 -29.66
C ASN A 147 -23.45 0.28 -28.37
N GLY A 148 -23.87 1.51 -28.06
CA GLY A 148 -24.70 1.81 -26.88
C GLY A 148 -23.92 2.07 -25.60
N LEU A 149 -22.60 2.29 -25.70
CA LEU A 149 -21.73 2.63 -24.59
C LEU A 149 -21.64 4.15 -24.37
N THR A 150 -21.35 4.56 -23.13
CA THR A 150 -21.05 5.94 -22.73
C THR A 150 -19.57 6.06 -22.29
N GLY A 151 -19.18 7.25 -21.80
CA GLY A 151 -17.84 7.44 -21.22
C GLY A 151 -17.56 6.51 -20.04
N GLU A 152 -18.56 6.21 -19.21
CA GLU A 152 -18.44 5.31 -18.05
C GLU A 152 -17.99 3.89 -18.43
N ASP A 153 -18.27 3.47 -19.67
CA ASP A 153 -17.89 2.16 -20.22
C ASP A 153 -16.50 2.21 -20.92
N VAL A 154 -15.68 3.23 -20.62
CA VAL A 154 -14.33 3.39 -21.15
C VAL A 154 -13.32 3.36 -20.01
N THR A 155 -12.29 2.55 -20.19
CA THR A 155 -11.09 2.54 -19.36
C THR A 155 -9.92 3.14 -20.13
N VAL A 156 -9.34 4.21 -19.59
CA VAL A 156 -8.16 4.89 -20.13
C VAL A 156 -6.98 4.58 -19.22
N THR A 157 -5.88 4.11 -19.81
CA THR A 157 -4.71 3.69 -19.05
C THR A 157 -3.40 3.86 -19.80
N GLY A 158 -2.30 3.77 -19.08
CA GLY A 158 -0.97 3.74 -19.67
C GLY A 158 0.12 3.58 -18.63
N TYR A 159 1.30 3.18 -19.12
CA TYR A 159 2.51 3.02 -18.32
C TYR A 159 3.55 4.07 -18.72
N SER A 160 4.32 4.60 -17.77
CA SER A 160 5.40 5.56 -18.06
C SER A 160 4.86 6.82 -18.77
N LEU A 161 5.46 7.24 -19.88
CA LEU A 161 4.95 8.32 -20.73
C LEU A 161 3.46 8.11 -21.13
N GLY A 162 3.00 6.86 -21.27
CA GLY A 162 1.58 6.57 -21.52
C GLY A 162 0.69 6.88 -20.31
N GLY A 163 1.21 6.72 -19.10
CA GLY A 163 0.58 7.19 -17.87
C GLY A 163 0.46 8.72 -17.85
N ALA A 164 1.46 9.44 -18.37
CA ALA A 164 1.37 10.89 -18.50
C ALA A 164 0.32 11.34 -19.52
N VAL A 165 0.20 10.64 -20.65
CA VAL A 165 -0.90 10.90 -21.61
C VAL A 165 -2.26 10.59 -20.98
N THR A 166 -2.35 9.56 -20.14
CA THR A 166 -3.56 9.23 -19.38
C THR A 166 -3.94 10.37 -18.43
N ASN A 167 -2.99 10.90 -17.67
CA ASN A 167 -3.19 12.08 -16.82
C ASN A 167 -3.60 13.33 -17.62
N ALA A 168 -2.96 13.58 -18.77
CA ALA A 168 -3.35 14.69 -19.65
C ALA A 168 -4.78 14.51 -20.22
N MET A 169 -5.16 13.28 -20.56
CA MET A 169 -6.51 12.96 -21.02
C MET A 169 -7.55 13.09 -19.93
N ALA A 170 -7.20 12.75 -18.68
CA ALA A 170 -8.04 13.00 -17.51
C ALA A 170 -8.25 14.50 -17.31
N PHE A 171 -7.16 15.27 -17.21
CA PHE A 171 -7.20 16.72 -17.01
C PHE A 171 -8.01 17.47 -18.09
N ARG A 172 -8.00 16.98 -19.34
CA ARG A 172 -8.75 17.56 -20.47
C ARG A 172 -10.01 16.79 -20.84
N ALA A 173 -10.52 15.90 -19.99
CA ALA A 173 -11.60 14.98 -20.35
C ALA A 173 -12.86 15.67 -20.90
N ASP A 174 -13.20 16.85 -20.36
CA ASP A 174 -14.33 17.69 -20.82
C ASP A 174 -14.14 18.31 -22.22
N GLU A 175 -12.90 18.42 -22.70
CA GLU A 175 -12.57 19.05 -23.98
C GLU A 175 -12.53 18.04 -25.14
N ILE A 176 -12.34 16.76 -24.83
CA ILE A 176 -12.06 15.71 -25.82
C ILE A 176 -13.36 15.10 -26.29
N SER A 177 -13.54 15.03 -27.61
CA SER A 177 -14.71 14.41 -28.25
C SER A 177 -16.05 14.91 -27.68
N ASP A 178 -16.16 16.24 -27.53
CA ASP A 178 -17.34 16.92 -26.95
C ASP A 178 -17.68 16.47 -25.51
N GLY A 179 -16.67 16.12 -24.71
CA GLY A 179 -16.81 15.72 -23.30
C GLY A 179 -17.23 14.26 -23.11
N PHE A 180 -17.13 13.42 -24.14
CA PHE A 180 -17.51 12.00 -24.06
C PHE A 180 -16.74 11.25 -22.96
N TYR A 181 -15.50 11.64 -22.70
CA TYR A 181 -14.60 10.96 -21.77
C TYR A 181 -14.63 11.52 -20.34
N ALA A 182 -15.43 12.53 -20.04
CA ALA A 182 -15.51 13.16 -18.71
C ALA A 182 -15.81 12.14 -17.59
N ASP A 183 -16.60 11.12 -17.88
CA ASP A 183 -16.97 10.08 -16.91
C ASP A 183 -16.17 8.77 -17.08
N ALA A 184 -15.15 8.72 -17.94
CA ALA A 184 -14.33 7.52 -18.14
C ALA A 184 -13.54 7.13 -16.88
N ASN A 185 -13.13 5.87 -16.81
CA ASN A 185 -12.28 5.35 -15.74
C ASN A 185 -10.82 5.58 -16.11
N TYR A 186 -10.04 6.19 -15.21
CA TYR A 186 -8.64 6.55 -15.47
C TYR A 186 -7.71 5.89 -14.46
N PHE A 187 -6.78 5.08 -14.98
CA PHE A 187 -5.74 4.42 -14.18
C PHE A 187 -4.38 4.64 -14.83
N ALA A 188 -3.50 5.40 -14.19
CA ALA A 188 -2.18 5.70 -14.71
C ALA A 188 -1.08 5.03 -13.88
N PHE A 189 -0.12 4.41 -14.58
CA PHE A 189 0.91 3.60 -13.95
C PHE A 189 2.31 4.15 -14.22
N ALA A 190 3.14 4.25 -13.18
CA ALA A 190 4.51 4.76 -13.27
C ALA A 190 4.60 6.11 -14.03
N SER A 191 3.57 6.95 -13.85
CA SER A 191 3.43 8.21 -14.60
C SER A 191 4.42 9.26 -14.08
N PRO A 192 5.14 9.97 -14.97
CA PRO A 192 5.98 11.09 -14.57
C PRO A 192 5.21 12.34 -14.15
N THR A 193 3.99 12.52 -14.67
CA THR A 193 3.10 13.63 -14.34
C THR A 193 1.84 13.12 -13.65
N VAL A 194 1.38 13.82 -12.63
CA VAL A 194 0.18 13.46 -11.85
C VAL A 194 -0.88 14.54 -12.03
N HIS A 195 -2.11 14.15 -12.35
CA HIS A 195 -3.28 14.97 -12.13
C HIS A 195 -3.82 14.60 -10.75
N ASP A 196 -3.62 15.49 -9.78
CA ASP A 196 -4.01 15.25 -8.39
C ASP A 196 -5.51 15.50 -8.19
N ASP A 197 -6.32 14.55 -8.66
CA ASP A 197 -7.79 14.60 -8.61
C ASP A 197 -8.36 13.17 -8.48
N PRO A 198 -9.41 12.94 -7.67
CA PRO A 198 -10.01 11.62 -7.47
C PRO A 198 -10.61 11.01 -8.74
N MET A 199 -10.69 11.75 -9.85
CA MET A 199 -11.08 11.24 -11.16
C MET A 199 -10.07 10.24 -11.73
N ILE A 200 -8.83 10.20 -11.26
CA ILE A 200 -7.78 9.29 -11.75
C ILE A 200 -7.04 8.63 -10.58
N LEU A 201 -6.77 7.33 -10.70
CA LEU A 201 -5.90 6.64 -9.77
C LEU A 201 -4.48 6.57 -10.36
N ASN A 202 -3.54 7.26 -9.72
CA ASN A 202 -2.13 7.23 -10.06
C ASN A 202 -1.41 6.23 -9.17
N LEU A 203 -0.78 5.22 -9.78
CA LEU A 203 -0.10 4.13 -9.08
C LEU A 203 1.33 3.99 -9.60
N GLY A 204 2.29 3.85 -8.70
CA GLY A 204 3.69 3.67 -9.07
C GLY A 204 4.50 3.19 -7.89
N MET A 205 5.80 3.04 -8.10
CA MET A 205 6.73 2.67 -7.04
C MET A 205 7.53 3.92 -6.65
N GLU A 206 7.76 4.18 -5.36
CA GLU A 206 8.60 5.30 -4.92
C GLU A 206 10.04 5.20 -5.47
N ASN A 207 10.51 3.96 -5.66
CA ASN A 207 11.86 3.65 -6.09
C ASN A 207 11.95 3.53 -7.62
N ASP A 208 10.88 3.90 -8.33
CA ASP A 208 10.83 4.19 -9.74
C ASP A 208 11.09 5.67 -9.99
N VAL A 209 12.26 5.98 -10.55
CA VAL A 209 12.68 7.37 -10.81
C VAL A 209 11.83 8.12 -11.84
N VAL A 210 10.99 7.42 -12.60
CA VAL A 210 10.05 8.05 -13.54
C VAL A 210 8.81 8.51 -12.80
N TYR A 211 8.31 7.71 -11.87
CA TYR A 211 7.06 7.99 -11.17
C TYR A 211 7.14 9.34 -10.45
N ARG A 212 6.12 10.19 -10.63
CA ARG A 212 5.98 11.54 -10.04
C ARG A 212 7.10 12.54 -10.36
N SER A 213 8.09 12.14 -11.14
CA SER A 213 9.34 12.89 -11.33
C SER A 213 9.16 14.31 -11.87
N VAL A 214 8.18 14.54 -12.75
CA VAL A 214 7.91 15.84 -13.36
C VAL A 214 6.98 16.68 -12.49
N GLY A 215 6.03 16.06 -11.79
CA GLY A 215 5.10 16.71 -10.87
C GLY A 215 3.68 16.83 -11.43
N ASP A 216 2.96 17.89 -11.07
CA ASP A 216 1.58 18.10 -11.54
C ASP A 216 1.51 18.21 -13.09
N VAL A 217 0.46 17.67 -13.69
CA VAL A 217 0.15 17.71 -15.12
C VAL A 217 -0.03 19.14 -15.66
N ASP A 218 -0.37 20.10 -14.81
CA ASP A 218 -0.52 21.51 -15.19
C ASP A 218 0.75 22.37 -14.92
N ALA A 219 1.77 21.77 -14.30
CA ALA A 219 2.96 22.47 -13.87
C ALA A 219 3.93 22.79 -15.02
N SER A 220 4.87 23.70 -14.75
CA SER A 220 5.95 24.02 -15.67
C SER A 220 6.86 22.82 -15.87
N LEU A 221 6.78 22.18 -17.02
CA LEU A 221 7.64 21.04 -17.37
C LEU A 221 9.12 21.37 -17.36
N THR A 222 9.50 22.62 -17.63
CA THR A 222 10.92 22.99 -17.54
C THR A 222 11.40 22.95 -16.10
N GLU A 223 10.58 23.36 -15.14
CA GLU A 223 10.91 23.30 -13.71
C GLU A 223 10.86 21.85 -13.21
N GLY A 224 9.77 21.14 -13.50
CA GLY A 224 9.59 19.74 -13.14
C GLY A 224 10.68 18.81 -13.68
N LEU A 225 11.07 18.96 -14.94
CA LEU A 225 12.15 18.15 -15.53
C LEU A 225 13.53 18.49 -14.94
N PHE A 226 13.76 19.73 -14.48
CA PHE A 226 15.00 20.06 -13.75
C PHE A 226 15.02 19.42 -12.36
N GLU A 227 13.89 19.36 -11.67
CA GLU A 227 13.74 18.68 -10.37
C GLU A 227 13.91 17.16 -10.50
N ALA A 228 13.32 16.56 -11.53
CA ALA A 228 13.49 15.14 -11.87
C ALA A 228 14.97 14.70 -12.04
N LEU A 229 15.88 15.65 -12.32
CA LEU A 229 17.31 15.37 -12.45
C LEU A 229 18.05 15.28 -11.11
N ILE A 230 17.48 15.85 -10.03
CA ILE A 230 18.12 15.96 -8.71
C ILE A 230 17.44 15.15 -7.60
N ASN A 231 16.39 14.39 -7.96
CA ASN A 231 15.55 13.58 -7.08
C ASN A 231 14.80 14.40 -6.03
N ASP A 232 13.55 14.68 -6.32
CA ASP A 232 12.59 15.16 -5.34
C ASP A 232 11.49 14.11 -5.28
N ASP A 233 11.31 13.50 -4.12
CA ASP A 233 10.17 12.63 -3.86
C ASP A 233 8.96 13.52 -3.63
N LYS A 234 7.96 13.44 -4.50
CA LYS A 234 6.85 14.39 -4.56
C LYS A 234 5.56 13.71 -4.15
N GLN A 235 5.00 14.08 -3.02
CA GLN A 235 3.74 13.52 -2.56
C GLN A 235 2.52 14.24 -3.14
N PHE A 236 1.46 13.50 -3.44
CA PHE A 236 0.16 14.02 -3.89
C PHE A 236 -0.99 13.39 -3.08
N GLU A 237 -2.13 14.08 -3.00
CA GLU A 237 -3.27 13.68 -2.17
C GLU A 237 -3.99 12.42 -2.72
N HIS A 238 -3.95 12.22 -4.04
CA HIS A 238 -4.72 11.18 -4.73
C HIS A 238 -3.85 10.17 -5.51
N SER A 239 -2.61 9.96 -5.09
CA SER A 239 -1.73 8.94 -5.69
C SER A 239 -1.07 8.02 -4.67
N ALA A 240 -0.82 6.77 -5.08
CA ALA A 240 -0.14 5.80 -4.23
C ALA A 240 1.36 6.02 -4.28
N ASP A 241 1.88 6.59 -3.20
CA ASP A 241 3.20 7.23 -3.22
C ASP A 241 4.27 6.47 -2.46
N ASN A 242 3.85 5.52 -1.61
CA ASN A 242 4.67 4.79 -0.65
C ASN A 242 4.75 3.28 -0.96
N ILE A 243 4.58 2.91 -2.23
CA ILE A 243 4.76 1.52 -2.69
C ILE A 243 6.22 1.30 -3.08
N VAL A 244 6.87 0.30 -2.51
CA VAL A 244 8.25 -0.08 -2.78
C VAL A 244 8.30 -1.39 -3.56
N LEU A 245 9.00 -1.42 -4.70
CA LEU A 245 9.37 -2.68 -5.34
C LEU A 245 10.72 -3.17 -4.79
N PHE A 246 10.71 -4.15 -3.88
CA PHE A 246 11.91 -4.67 -3.22
C PHE A 246 12.64 -5.69 -4.09
N ASP A 247 13.34 -5.18 -5.10
CA ASP A 247 14.09 -5.98 -6.06
C ASP A 247 15.57 -6.18 -5.69
N ASP A 248 16.33 -6.93 -6.51
CA ASP A 248 17.76 -7.18 -6.29
C ASP A 248 18.60 -5.89 -6.26
N VAL A 249 18.15 -4.82 -6.92
CA VAL A 249 18.83 -3.52 -6.98
C VAL A 249 18.56 -2.74 -5.70
N TYR A 250 17.30 -2.64 -5.27
CA TYR A 250 16.88 -1.96 -4.04
C TYR A 250 17.38 -2.67 -2.79
N ALA A 251 17.44 -4.01 -2.80
CA ALA A 251 18.00 -4.81 -1.71
C ALA A 251 19.50 -4.57 -1.49
N ASN A 252 20.22 -4.01 -2.46
CA ASN A 252 21.64 -3.72 -2.32
C ASN A 252 21.87 -2.61 -1.26
N PRO A 253 22.68 -2.84 -0.21
CA PRO A 253 22.94 -1.82 0.81
C PRO A 253 23.63 -0.55 0.29
N LEU A 254 24.17 -0.58 -0.93
CA LEU A 254 24.78 0.58 -1.60
C LEU A 254 23.81 1.29 -2.55
N PHE A 255 22.53 0.89 -2.57
CA PHE A 255 21.51 1.55 -3.37
C PHE A 255 21.17 2.94 -2.79
N PRO A 256 20.96 3.96 -3.65
CA PRO A 256 21.31 3.98 -5.08
C PRO A 256 22.83 4.17 -5.28
N LEU A 257 23.42 3.47 -6.26
CA LEU A 257 24.80 3.74 -6.67
C LEU A 257 24.83 5.02 -7.52
N GLY A 258 25.14 6.14 -6.89
CA GLY A 258 25.10 7.48 -7.51
C GLY A 258 23.79 8.21 -7.23
N PRO A 259 23.55 9.38 -7.84
CA PRO A 259 22.28 10.08 -7.65
C PRO A 259 21.13 9.24 -8.18
N PHE A 260 20.04 9.12 -7.43
CA PHE A 260 18.77 8.68 -7.98
C PHE A 260 18.32 9.78 -8.95
N SER A 261 18.13 9.46 -10.23
CA SER A 261 17.91 10.46 -11.28
C SER A 261 17.53 9.75 -12.56
N LEU A 262 16.71 10.40 -13.41
CA LEU A 262 16.41 9.93 -14.77
C LEU A 262 17.69 9.65 -15.59
N LEU A 263 18.82 10.29 -15.26
CA LEU A 263 20.10 10.06 -15.93
C LEU A 263 20.88 8.84 -15.40
N ASN A 264 20.54 8.31 -14.22
CA ASN A 264 21.17 7.13 -13.63
C ASN A 264 20.38 5.86 -13.99
N ILE A 265 20.48 5.50 -15.28
CA ILE A 265 19.65 4.46 -15.90
C ILE A 265 19.72 3.11 -15.16
N THR A 266 20.89 2.69 -14.65
CA THR A 266 21.02 1.36 -14.04
C THR A 266 20.42 1.25 -12.64
N ASN A 267 20.25 2.36 -11.90
CA ASN A 267 19.70 2.32 -10.54
C ASN A 267 18.29 2.90 -10.48
N GLY A 268 18.10 4.11 -11.02
CA GLY A 268 16.80 4.79 -10.92
C GLY A 268 15.68 4.10 -11.71
N TRP A 269 16.02 3.48 -12.85
CA TRP A 269 15.04 2.83 -13.71
C TRP A 269 14.84 1.34 -13.39
N ALA A 270 15.51 0.80 -12.36
CA ALA A 270 15.41 -0.62 -12.05
C ALA A 270 13.97 -1.02 -11.75
N ALA A 271 13.31 -0.33 -10.81
CA ALA A 271 11.90 -0.54 -10.50
C ALA A 271 10.99 -0.20 -11.69
N HIS A 272 11.28 0.86 -12.46
CA HIS A 272 10.53 1.22 -13.66
C HIS A 272 10.48 0.11 -14.70
N VAL A 273 11.63 -0.50 -14.97
CA VAL A 273 11.75 -1.55 -15.98
C VAL A 273 11.16 -2.84 -15.43
N ARG A 274 11.46 -3.13 -14.16
CA ARG A 274 11.03 -4.36 -13.53
C ARG A 274 9.53 -4.42 -13.32
N GLY A 275 8.88 -3.32 -12.94
CA GLY A 275 7.44 -3.24 -12.75
C GLY A 275 6.66 -3.82 -13.94
N VAL A 276 7.05 -3.51 -15.17
CA VAL A 276 6.43 -4.06 -16.40
C VAL A 276 6.41 -5.60 -16.45
N PHE A 277 7.33 -6.27 -15.77
CA PHE A 277 7.44 -7.73 -15.73
C PHE A 277 6.89 -8.37 -14.45
N GLU A 278 6.36 -7.55 -13.55
CA GLU A 278 5.73 -7.98 -12.31
C GLU A 278 4.22 -7.71 -12.38
N THR A 279 3.49 -8.18 -11.39
CA THR A 279 2.04 -7.95 -11.22
C THR A 279 1.76 -7.35 -9.83
N PRO A 280 2.41 -6.22 -9.49
CA PRO A 280 2.39 -5.67 -8.13
C PRO A 280 0.98 -5.38 -7.62
N TYR A 281 0.10 -4.89 -8.49
CA TYR A 281 -1.26 -4.53 -8.10
C TYR A 281 -2.16 -5.76 -7.90
N ASP A 282 -1.86 -6.88 -8.55
CA ASP A 282 -2.51 -8.16 -8.25
C ASP A 282 -2.07 -8.65 -6.87
N THR A 283 -0.75 -8.59 -6.56
CA THR A 283 -0.21 -8.94 -5.23
C THR A 283 -0.87 -8.12 -4.12
N ILE A 284 -1.01 -6.81 -4.31
CA ILE A 284 -1.69 -5.92 -3.35
C ILE A 284 -3.17 -6.33 -3.21
N GLY A 285 -3.88 -6.51 -4.33
CA GLY A 285 -5.31 -6.84 -4.34
C GLY A 285 -5.65 -8.21 -3.74
N ASP A 286 -4.71 -9.16 -3.82
CA ASP A 286 -4.84 -10.53 -3.31
C ASP A 286 -4.42 -10.69 -1.84
N SER A 287 -3.80 -9.68 -1.23
CA SER A 287 -3.35 -9.77 0.16
C SER A 287 -4.52 -9.92 1.13
N ASN A 288 -4.28 -10.67 2.22
CA ASN A 288 -5.23 -10.80 3.32
C ASN A 288 -5.42 -9.49 4.10
N PHE A 289 -4.51 -8.54 3.93
CA PHE A 289 -4.57 -7.22 4.54
C PHE A 289 -5.07 -6.13 3.59
N TYR A 290 -5.55 -6.47 2.39
CA TYR A 290 -5.95 -5.49 1.38
C TYR A 290 -6.96 -4.44 1.89
N GLN A 291 -7.90 -4.82 2.76
CA GLN A 291 -8.91 -3.90 3.30
C GLN A 291 -8.31 -2.84 4.24
N ASP A 292 -7.11 -3.08 4.74
CA ASP A 292 -6.39 -2.19 5.66
C ASP A 292 -5.43 -1.24 4.94
N MET A 293 -5.09 -1.54 3.68
CA MET A 293 -4.17 -0.74 2.89
C MET A 293 -4.89 0.49 2.36
N GLN A 294 -4.41 1.67 2.68
CA GLN A 294 -4.90 2.97 2.19
C GLN A 294 -3.97 3.53 1.11
N ILE A 295 -4.34 4.67 0.50
CA ILE A 295 -3.60 5.24 -0.64
C ILE A 295 -2.17 5.66 -0.28
N ASP A 296 -1.97 6.08 0.96
CA ASP A 296 -0.75 6.56 1.60
C ASP A 296 -0.02 5.48 2.42
N SER A 297 -0.59 4.27 2.55
CA SER A 297 0.05 3.19 3.28
C SER A 297 1.42 2.82 2.67
N THR A 298 2.39 2.57 3.55
CA THR A 298 3.68 2.00 3.16
C THR A 298 3.51 0.54 2.77
N ILE A 299 3.79 0.20 1.51
CA ILE A 299 3.62 -1.15 0.98
C ILE A 299 4.93 -1.63 0.33
N VAL A 300 5.56 -2.65 0.90
CA VAL A 300 6.79 -3.25 0.38
C VAL A 300 6.51 -4.56 -0.34
N LEU A 301 6.73 -4.58 -1.65
CA LEU A 301 6.49 -5.73 -2.52
C LEU A 301 7.76 -6.55 -2.73
N GLY A 302 7.75 -7.80 -2.27
CA GLY A 302 8.81 -8.77 -2.46
C GLY A 302 9.01 -9.09 -3.94
N ALA A 303 10.11 -8.61 -4.51
CA ALA A 303 10.49 -8.91 -5.89
C ALA A 303 11.92 -9.44 -5.95
N LEU A 304 12.38 -10.28 -5.02
CA LEU A 304 13.75 -10.79 -5.08
C LEU A 304 13.90 -11.87 -6.16
N SER A 305 15.07 -11.95 -6.79
CA SER A 305 15.40 -13.08 -7.67
C SER A 305 15.51 -14.38 -6.85
N PRO A 306 15.30 -15.56 -7.45
CA PRO A 306 15.34 -16.83 -6.73
C PRO A 306 16.63 -17.09 -5.93
N VAL A 307 17.75 -16.45 -6.32
CA VAL A 307 19.01 -16.57 -5.58
C VAL A 307 19.01 -15.71 -4.33
N LEU A 308 18.63 -14.43 -4.45
CA LEU A 308 18.64 -13.50 -3.32
C LEU A 308 17.50 -13.75 -2.34
N ARG A 309 16.33 -14.17 -2.81
CA ARG A 309 15.16 -14.52 -1.98
C ARG A 309 15.49 -15.45 -0.82
N THR A 310 16.40 -16.40 -1.04
CA THR A 310 16.78 -17.40 -0.01
C THR A 310 17.65 -16.85 1.12
N VAL A 311 18.23 -15.65 0.98
CA VAL A 311 19.24 -15.11 1.91
C VAL A 311 19.02 -13.65 2.30
N THR A 312 18.11 -12.96 1.63
CA THR A 312 17.83 -11.53 1.82
C THR A 312 16.43 -11.39 2.39
N TRP A 313 16.31 -10.59 3.45
CA TRP A 313 15.02 -10.21 4.03
C TRP A 313 14.42 -9.06 3.21
N VAL A 314 13.18 -9.23 2.76
CA VAL A 314 12.31 -8.14 2.30
C VAL A 314 11.88 -7.37 3.53
N SER A 315 12.12 -6.07 3.53
CA SER A 315 11.83 -5.17 4.64
C SER A 315 11.72 -3.75 4.10
N ASP A 316 11.44 -2.79 4.97
CA ASP A 316 11.47 -1.36 4.66
C ASP A 316 12.76 -0.68 5.19
N PRO A 317 13.88 -0.68 4.43
CA PRO A 317 15.12 -0.08 4.87
C PRO A 317 15.15 1.42 4.63
N ALA A 318 15.75 2.17 5.55
CA ALA A 318 16.09 3.58 5.33
C ALA A 318 16.82 3.82 4.00
N ARG A 319 16.17 4.52 3.06
CA ARG A 319 16.70 4.93 1.76
C ARG A 319 16.67 6.44 1.60
N ILE A 320 17.26 6.93 0.50
CA ILE A 320 17.12 8.33 0.07
C ILE A 320 15.85 8.55 -0.76
N THR A 321 15.18 7.46 -1.14
CA THR A 321 13.96 7.42 -1.94
C THR A 321 12.73 7.10 -1.11
N SER A 322 12.89 6.95 0.21
CA SER A 322 11.81 6.70 1.17
C SER A 322 12.10 7.54 2.41
N ASP A 323 11.06 8.20 2.92
CA ASP A 323 11.06 8.97 4.16
C ASP A 323 10.24 8.31 5.28
N HIS A 324 9.39 7.33 4.95
CA HIS A 324 8.53 6.54 5.86
C HIS A 324 9.20 5.33 6.54
N TYR A 325 10.53 5.22 6.47
CA TYR A 325 11.19 3.99 6.90
C TYR A 325 11.03 3.69 8.40
N GLY A 326 10.55 2.47 8.70
CA GLY A 326 10.41 1.97 10.06
C GLY A 326 9.11 2.39 10.77
N GLU A 327 8.22 3.05 10.04
CA GLU A 327 6.80 3.21 10.37
C GLU A 327 6.03 1.90 10.16
N ASP A 328 4.71 1.95 10.32
CA ASP A 328 3.80 0.84 10.03
C ASP A 328 3.86 0.47 8.54
N ALA A 329 4.16 -0.78 8.20
CA ALA A 329 4.26 -1.21 6.81
C ALA A 329 3.52 -2.52 6.51
N PHE A 330 3.00 -2.60 5.28
CA PHE A 330 2.54 -3.85 4.68
C PHE A 330 3.67 -4.49 3.87
N ILE A 331 4.20 -5.61 4.33
CA ILE A 331 5.32 -6.31 3.67
C ILE A 331 4.79 -7.58 3.02
N LEU A 332 4.72 -7.56 1.70
CA LEU A 332 4.06 -8.59 0.89
C LEU A 332 5.09 -9.48 0.21
N GLY A 333 5.03 -10.78 0.49
CA GLY A 333 5.84 -11.80 -0.15
C GLY A 333 5.35 -12.18 -1.55
N THR A 334 5.64 -13.42 -1.93
CA THR A 334 5.30 -14.04 -3.21
C THR A 334 4.73 -15.43 -2.99
N ILE A 335 4.35 -16.13 -4.04
CA ILE A 335 3.93 -17.56 -3.95
C ILE A 335 5.09 -18.55 -3.75
N ALA A 336 6.30 -18.05 -3.48
CA ALA A 336 7.50 -18.85 -3.24
C ALA A 336 8.03 -18.57 -1.84
N GLY A 337 8.86 -19.47 -1.29
CA GLY A 337 9.44 -19.26 0.03
C GLY A 337 10.28 -17.99 0.13
N ASP A 338 9.82 -17.07 0.98
CA ASP A 338 10.32 -15.73 1.20
C ASP A 338 10.89 -15.55 2.61
N LYS A 339 11.57 -14.41 2.79
CA LYS A 339 12.09 -13.94 4.06
C LYS A 339 11.57 -12.53 4.27
N LEU A 340 10.63 -12.33 5.17
CA LEU A 340 9.98 -11.04 5.41
C LEU A 340 10.35 -10.53 6.80
N ARG A 341 10.67 -9.24 6.93
CA ARG A 341 11.11 -8.66 8.20
C ARG A 341 10.45 -7.31 8.42
N ASP A 342 9.91 -7.15 9.62
CA ASP A 342 9.24 -5.95 10.12
C ASP A 342 10.19 -4.75 10.36
N GLY A 343 9.55 -3.60 10.60
CA GLY A 343 10.14 -2.41 11.18
C GLY A 343 10.03 -2.44 12.70
N GLY A 344 9.98 -1.26 13.33
CA GLY A 344 9.73 -1.14 14.77
C GLY A 344 8.28 -0.84 15.13
N GLY A 345 7.48 -0.43 14.13
CA GLY A 345 6.07 -0.06 14.19
C GLY A 345 5.13 -1.26 14.13
N ASN A 346 3.88 -1.04 13.75
CA ASN A 346 2.85 -2.05 13.64
C ASN A 346 2.79 -2.57 12.20
N ASP A 347 3.46 -3.69 11.95
CA ASP A 347 3.64 -4.21 10.59
C ASP A 347 2.65 -5.34 10.25
N ALA A 348 2.26 -5.42 8.98
CA ALA A 348 1.47 -6.53 8.43
C ALA A 348 2.27 -7.28 7.37
N LEU A 349 2.55 -8.58 7.60
CA LEU A 349 3.39 -9.39 6.74
C LEU A 349 2.59 -10.55 6.13
N ASP A 350 2.48 -10.58 4.80
CA ASP A 350 1.74 -11.62 4.05
C ASP A 350 2.72 -12.49 3.26
N GLY A 351 2.83 -13.77 3.64
CA GLY A 351 3.67 -14.74 2.94
C GLY A 351 3.03 -15.31 1.67
N PHE A 352 1.71 -15.21 1.50
CA PHE A 352 0.91 -15.89 0.48
C PHE A 352 1.08 -17.42 0.44
N GLY A 353 2.19 -17.92 -0.08
CA GLY A 353 2.50 -19.33 -0.06
C GLY A 353 3.97 -19.58 -0.35
N GLY A 354 4.48 -20.72 0.06
CA GLY A 354 5.92 -20.88 0.13
C GLY A 354 6.28 -21.62 1.40
N ASN A 355 7.54 -21.53 1.80
CA ASN A 355 7.89 -21.81 3.19
C ASN A 355 8.56 -20.54 3.64
N ASP A 356 7.85 -19.75 4.42
CA ASP A 356 8.18 -18.37 4.65
C ASP A 356 8.79 -18.18 6.04
N ASP A 357 9.86 -17.40 6.11
CA ASP A 357 10.47 -17.00 7.37
C ASP A 357 10.08 -15.52 7.64
N PHE A 358 9.54 -15.25 8.83
CA PHE A 358 9.16 -13.89 9.26
C PHE A 358 10.03 -13.48 10.45
N ASP A 359 10.70 -12.33 10.40
CA ASP A 359 11.52 -11.82 11.51
C ASP A 359 10.81 -10.61 12.10
N LEU A 360 10.35 -10.74 13.35
CA LEU A 360 9.52 -9.76 14.05
C LEU A 360 10.25 -9.19 15.27
N SER A 361 10.05 -7.90 15.51
CA SER A 361 10.73 -7.07 16.47
C SER A 361 9.75 -6.48 17.51
N THR A 362 9.54 -5.16 17.56
CA THR A 362 8.61 -4.44 18.46
C THR A 362 7.30 -4.11 17.75
N GLY A 363 6.32 -3.49 18.42
CA GLY A 363 5.06 -3.10 17.80
C GLY A 363 3.95 -4.16 17.79
N PHE A 364 2.82 -3.84 17.16
CA PHE A 364 1.70 -4.74 16.91
C PHE A 364 1.81 -5.35 15.50
N ASP A 365 2.39 -6.55 15.41
CA ASP A 365 2.60 -7.17 14.09
C ASP A 365 1.55 -8.23 13.80
N ARG A 366 1.11 -8.27 12.55
CA ARG A 366 0.16 -9.24 12.04
C ARG A 366 0.84 -10.05 10.94
N VAL A 367 0.87 -11.36 11.10
CA VAL A 367 1.47 -12.29 10.14
C VAL A 367 0.42 -13.22 9.57
N PHE A 368 0.37 -13.28 8.25
CA PHE A 368 -0.33 -14.33 7.52
C PHE A 368 0.70 -15.21 6.80
N GLY A 369 0.94 -16.42 7.33
CA GLY A 369 1.89 -17.38 6.76
C GLY A 369 1.42 -17.94 5.41
N GLY A 370 0.12 -18.07 5.22
CA GLY A 370 -0.45 -18.61 3.99
C GLY A 370 -0.24 -20.11 3.85
N SER A 371 0.21 -20.56 2.68
CA SER A 371 0.38 -22.00 2.42
C SER A 371 1.83 -22.47 2.50
N GLY A 372 2.14 -23.32 3.45
CA GLY A 372 3.29 -24.21 3.39
C GLY A 372 3.84 -24.58 4.74
N PHE A 373 5.11 -24.24 5.01
CA PHE A 373 5.69 -24.38 6.34
C PHE A 373 6.34 -23.06 6.73
N ASP A 374 5.68 -22.36 7.63
CA ASP A 374 5.98 -20.97 7.91
C ASP A 374 6.52 -20.81 9.33
N GLU A 375 7.60 -20.06 9.48
CA GLU A 375 8.35 -19.89 10.71
C GLU A 375 8.49 -18.41 11.08
N VAL A 376 7.97 -18.05 12.25
CA VAL A 376 8.09 -16.71 12.80
C VAL A 376 9.21 -16.67 13.83
N PHE A 377 10.14 -15.74 13.66
CA PHE A 377 11.19 -15.40 14.58
C PHE A 377 10.75 -14.18 15.38
N VAL A 378 10.79 -14.25 16.72
CA VAL A 378 10.43 -13.14 17.61
C VAL A 378 11.56 -12.85 18.58
N ASP A 379 11.89 -11.58 18.73
CA ASP A 379 12.94 -11.14 19.65
C ASP A 379 12.58 -11.37 21.12
N GLY A 380 13.55 -11.83 21.91
CA GLY A 380 13.40 -12.04 23.34
C GLY A 380 13.32 -13.51 23.76
N ARG A 381 12.93 -13.77 25.00
CA ARG A 381 12.83 -15.14 25.54
C ARG A 381 11.38 -15.58 25.58
N THR A 382 11.18 -16.89 25.47
CA THR A 382 9.87 -17.54 25.67
C THR A 382 9.21 -17.25 27.03
N SER A 383 10.00 -16.80 28.02
CA SER A 383 9.52 -16.41 29.34
C SER A 383 8.97 -15.00 29.40
N ASP A 384 9.29 -14.17 28.42
CA ASP A 384 8.96 -12.76 28.38
C ASP A 384 7.52 -12.62 27.85
N TYR A 385 7.20 -13.40 26.82
CA TYR A 385 5.86 -13.45 26.23
C TYR A 385 4.84 -14.24 27.03
N GLU A 386 3.61 -13.76 27.15
CA GLU A 386 2.42 -14.60 27.31
C GLU A 386 1.95 -15.08 25.93
N ALA A 387 1.44 -16.31 25.85
CA ALA A 387 1.00 -16.89 24.57
C ALA A 387 -0.47 -17.28 24.64
N TYR A 388 -1.26 -16.98 23.62
CA TYR A 388 -2.68 -17.30 23.55
C TYR A 388 -3.01 -18.03 22.26
N ARG A 389 -4.16 -18.72 22.26
CA ARG A 389 -4.74 -19.36 21.09
C ARG A 389 -6.20 -18.99 21.01
N THR A 390 -6.60 -18.31 19.95
CA THR A 390 -7.99 -17.93 19.66
C THR A 390 -8.75 -19.05 18.95
N ALA A 391 -10.06 -18.93 18.92
CA ALA A 391 -10.99 -19.94 18.43
C ALA A 391 -10.95 -20.10 16.90
N ASP A 392 -10.62 -19.03 16.16
CA ASP A 392 -10.26 -19.05 14.73
C ASP A 392 -8.99 -19.85 14.45
N GLY A 393 -8.15 -20.05 15.45
CA GLY A 393 -6.89 -20.78 15.30
C GLY A 393 -5.66 -19.89 15.23
N LYS A 394 -5.77 -18.56 15.34
CA LYS A 394 -4.61 -17.67 15.43
C LYS A 394 -3.85 -17.86 16.74
N VAL A 395 -2.54 -17.65 16.70
CA VAL A 395 -1.66 -17.63 17.87
C VAL A 395 -1.30 -16.19 18.18
N TRP A 396 -1.40 -15.81 19.44
CA TRP A 396 -1.03 -14.47 19.90
C TRP A 396 0.12 -14.53 20.87
N LEU A 397 1.10 -13.64 20.71
CA LEU A 397 2.22 -13.47 21.64
C LEU A 397 2.19 -12.04 22.17
N GLU A 398 2.08 -11.87 23.48
CA GLU A 398 2.08 -10.54 24.12
C GLU A 398 3.29 -10.41 25.03
N ASP A 399 4.03 -9.33 24.87
CA ASP A 399 5.08 -8.91 25.79
C ASP A 399 5.01 -7.41 26.05
N ALA A 400 5.48 -7.00 27.23
CA ALA A 400 5.41 -5.60 27.64
C ALA A 400 6.36 -4.65 26.90
N TYR A 401 7.40 -5.19 26.26
CA TYR A 401 8.45 -4.46 25.54
C TYR A 401 8.39 -4.70 24.03
N TYR A 402 8.20 -5.95 23.62
CA TYR A 402 8.13 -6.34 22.21
C TYR A 402 6.74 -6.22 21.58
N GLY A 403 5.72 -5.83 22.36
CA GLY A 403 4.38 -5.58 21.84
C GLY A 403 3.56 -6.85 21.65
N LEU A 404 2.63 -6.80 20.69
CA LEU A 404 1.66 -7.84 20.42
C LEU A 404 1.94 -8.45 19.05
N LYS A 405 1.91 -9.78 18.93
CA LYS A 405 2.10 -10.46 17.64
C LYS A 405 0.89 -11.35 17.38
N GLU A 406 0.21 -11.12 16.26
CA GLU A 406 -0.88 -11.94 15.74
C GLU A 406 -0.36 -12.84 14.64
N LEU A 407 -0.46 -14.16 14.83
CA LEU A 407 0.10 -15.14 13.90
C LEU A 407 -1.00 -16.06 13.36
N ASP A 408 -1.29 -15.95 12.07
CA ASP A 408 -2.18 -16.83 11.32
C ASP A 408 -1.41 -17.67 10.29
N GLY A 409 -1.81 -18.94 10.11
CA GLY A 409 -1.14 -19.85 9.18
C GLY A 409 0.30 -20.24 9.55
N VAL A 410 0.76 -20.02 10.79
CA VAL A 410 2.16 -20.26 11.19
C VAL A 410 2.37 -21.64 11.83
N GLU A 411 3.32 -22.42 11.32
CA GLU A 411 3.67 -23.74 11.87
C GLU A 411 4.69 -23.72 13.00
N ARG A 412 5.54 -22.69 13.07
CA ARG A 412 6.60 -22.62 14.09
C ARG A 412 6.89 -21.20 14.54
N VAL A 413 7.15 -21.08 15.84
CA VAL A 413 7.65 -19.84 16.45
C VAL A 413 9.03 -20.10 17.04
N THR A 414 9.99 -19.24 16.71
CA THR A 414 11.36 -19.26 17.21
C THR A 414 11.67 -17.99 17.98
N PHE A 415 11.97 -18.12 19.27
CA PHE A 415 12.37 -16.99 20.10
C PHE A 415 13.88 -16.77 19.97
N THR A 416 14.28 -15.64 19.41
CA THR A 416 15.67 -15.24 19.17
C THR A 416 16.23 -14.55 20.42
N GLY A 417 17.33 -15.07 20.95
CA GLY A 417 17.86 -14.55 22.22
C GLY A 417 19.35 -14.75 22.40
N HIS A 418 19.93 -13.95 23.30
CA HIS A 418 21.38 -13.92 23.59
C HIS A 418 22.04 -15.28 23.91
N TRP A 419 21.27 -16.29 24.28
CA TRP A 419 21.78 -17.63 24.63
C TRP A 419 21.43 -18.70 23.59
N GLY A 420 21.04 -18.28 22.39
CA GLY A 420 20.66 -19.12 21.27
C GLY A 420 19.14 -19.29 21.15
N ASP A 421 18.73 -19.59 19.92
CA ASP A 421 17.34 -19.58 19.52
C ASP A 421 16.58 -20.79 20.06
N ARG A 422 15.28 -20.61 20.28
CA ARG A 422 14.40 -21.66 20.80
C ARG A 422 13.14 -21.75 19.95
N SER A 423 13.07 -22.83 19.18
CA SER A 423 11.94 -23.11 18.30
C SER A 423 10.86 -23.97 18.95
N PHE A 424 9.62 -23.68 18.62
CA PHE A 424 8.44 -24.38 19.09
C PHE A 424 7.48 -24.60 17.93
N ASN A 425 7.07 -25.84 17.72
CA ASN A 425 6.02 -26.13 16.75
C ASN A 425 4.68 -25.68 17.33
N VAL A 426 3.89 -24.97 16.52
CA VAL A 426 2.55 -24.55 16.88
C VAL A 426 1.64 -25.77 16.95
N GLN A 427 0.94 -25.95 18.07
CA GLN A 427 -0.06 -27.01 18.26
C GLN A 427 -1.34 -26.39 18.78
N SER A 428 -2.46 -27.10 18.64
CA SER A 428 -3.78 -26.61 19.08
C SER A 428 -3.87 -26.22 20.57
N ASN A 429 -2.97 -26.72 21.43
CA ASN A 429 -3.05 -26.54 22.87
C ASN A 429 -1.78 -25.97 23.53
N LYS A 430 -0.69 -25.77 22.78
CA LYS A 430 0.58 -25.25 23.27
C LYS A 430 1.52 -24.93 22.10
N LEU A 431 2.61 -24.22 22.40
CA LEU A 431 3.81 -24.23 21.58
C LEU A 431 4.71 -25.38 22.08
N ASP A 432 4.91 -26.40 21.25
CA ASP A 432 5.62 -27.65 21.58
C ASP A 432 7.11 -27.51 21.28
N SER A 433 7.97 -27.63 22.30
CA SER A 433 9.39 -27.36 22.10
C SER A 433 10.04 -28.39 21.18
N THR A 434 10.82 -27.92 20.20
CA THR A 434 11.62 -28.82 19.34
C THR A 434 12.84 -29.38 20.09
N ASN A 435 13.12 -28.88 21.30
CA ASN A 435 14.29 -29.22 22.09
C ASN A 435 13.92 -29.89 23.42
N TRP A 436 14.44 -31.09 23.64
CA TRP A 436 14.26 -31.91 24.85
C TRP A 436 14.75 -31.28 26.16
N PHE A 437 15.52 -30.19 26.10
CA PHE A 437 15.98 -29.44 27.28
C PHE A 437 15.14 -28.20 27.61
N VAL A 438 14.22 -27.83 26.73
CA VAL A 438 13.34 -26.68 26.91
C VAL A 438 11.91 -27.19 27.08
N GLY A 439 11.22 -26.69 28.10
CA GLY A 439 9.82 -27.05 28.31
C GLY A 439 8.91 -26.31 27.34
N ASP A 440 7.79 -26.92 27.00
CA ASP A 440 6.74 -26.32 26.18
C ASP A 440 6.19 -25.02 26.78
N LYS A 441 5.63 -24.16 25.92
CA LYS A 441 4.86 -22.98 26.34
C LYS A 441 3.37 -23.29 26.22
N GLY A 442 2.67 -23.36 27.35
CA GLY A 442 1.22 -23.49 27.35
C GLY A 442 0.54 -22.17 26.97
N TYR A 443 -0.64 -22.26 26.37
CA TYR A 443 -1.46 -21.08 26.13
C TYR A 443 -2.16 -20.62 27.40
N SER A 444 -2.12 -19.32 27.64
CA SER A 444 -2.72 -18.64 28.78
C SER A 444 -4.24 -18.48 28.62
N ALA A 445 -4.92 -18.29 29.74
CA ALA A 445 -6.36 -18.08 29.73
C ALA A 445 -6.69 -16.67 29.23
N LYS A 446 -7.78 -16.55 28.46
CA LYS A 446 -8.27 -15.29 27.90
C LYS A 446 -9.79 -15.22 28.01
N ILE A 447 -10.34 -14.01 27.88
CA ILE A 447 -11.75 -13.78 27.58
C ILE A 447 -11.85 -13.60 26.07
N GLU A 448 -12.85 -14.19 25.43
CA GLU A 448 -12.94 -14.20 23.98
C GLU A 448 -14.39 -14.11 23.53
N GLY A 449 -14.62 -13.30 22.51
CA GLY A 449 -15.87 -13.19 21.79
C GLY A 449 -16.06 -14.25 20.71
N ASN A 450 -16.77 -13.87 19.66
CA ASN A 450 -17.01 -14.61 18.43
C ASN A 450 -17.22 -13.60 17.31
N ASP A 451 -17.35 -14.10 16.08
CA ASP A 451 -17.41 -13.34 14.82
C ASP A 451 -18.70 -12.47 14.65
N ALA A 452 -19.32 -12.06 15.75
CA ALA A 452 -20.50 -11.21 15.78
C ALA A 452 -20.32 -10.12 16.82
N ASN A 453 -21.11 -9.05 16.72
CA ASN A 453 -21.06 -7.94 17.67
C ASN A 453 -21.29 -8.40 19.12
N ASN A 454 -20.26 -8.27 19.94
CA ASN A 454 -20.17 -8.73 21.31
C ASN A 454 -20.17 -7.54 22.29
N THR A 455 -20.51 -7.84 23.54
CA THR A 455 -20.31 -6.90 24.66
C THR A 455 -19.65 -7.65 25.79
N ILE A 456 -18.36 -7.40 25.95
CA ILE A 456 -17.51 -8.15 26.86
C ILE A 456 -17.08 -7.26 28.01
N ASN A 457 -17.28 -7.76 29.23
CA ASN A 457 -16.88 -7.06 30.45
C ASN A 457 -15.86 -7.91 31.19
N GLY A 458 -14.67 -7.35 31.37
CA GLY A 458 -13.65 -7.85 32.25
C GLY A 458 -14.03 -7.78 33.73
N THR A 459 -13.01 -7.91 34.56
CA THR A 459 -13.09 -7.95 36.01
C THR A 459 -12.29 -6.78 36.59
N ASN A 460 -12.12 -6.72 37.91
CA ASN A 460 -11.24 -5.70 38.51
C ASN A 460 -9.81 -6.24 38.67
N SER A 461 -9.36 -7.09 37.75
CA SER A 461 -8.04 -7.72 37.71
C SER A 461 -7.59 -7.77 36.27
N ALA A 462 -6.28 -7.77 36.04
CA ALA A 462 -5.69 -7.85 34.70
C ALA A 462 -6.33 -8.95 33.84
N ASN A 463 -6.83 -8.58 32.68
CA ASN A 463 -7.51 -9.42 31.72
C ASN A 463 -6.91 -9.26 30.33
N THR A 464 -6.93 -10.35 29.56
CA THR A 464 -6.69 -10.32 28.12
C THR A 464 -8.01 -10.67 27.45
N ILE A 465 -8.53 -9.76 26.62
CA ILE A 465 -9.84 -9.84 26.00
C ILE A 465 -9.68 -9.73 24.49
N PHE A 466 -10.21 -10.70 23.75
CA PHE A 466 -10.27 -10.69 22.28
C PHE A 466 -11.73 -10.56 21.84
N GLY A 467 -12.05 -9.56 21.03
CA GLY A 467 -13.36 -9.40 20.39
C GLY A 467 -13.57 -10.39 19.27
N ARG A 468 -12.59 -10.43 18.35
CA ARG A 468 -12.62 -11.10 17.02
C ARG A 468 -13.49 -10.28 16.06
N ASP A 469 -14.01 -10.88 15.00
CA ASP A 469 -14.78 -10.14 14.01
C ASP A 469 -16.10 -9.58 14.59
N GLY A 470 -16.57 -8.48 13.99
CA GLY A 470 -17.82 -7.82 14.29
C GLY A 470 -17.66 -6.66 15.28
N ASN A 471 -18.59 -5.70 15.21
CA ASN A 471 -18.49 -4.46 15.98
C ASN A 471 -18.72 -4.70 17.48
N ASP A 472 -17.64 -4.69 18.24
CA ASP A 472 -17.56 -5.13 19.61
C ASP A 472 -17.49 -3.98 20.61
N LEU A 473 -17.94 -4.26 21.83
CA LEU A 473 -17.76 -3.38 22.99
C LEU A 473 -16.98 -4.12 24.07
N LEU A 474 -15.70 -3.77 24.22
CA LEU A 474 -14.79 -4.38 25.19
C LEU A 474 -14.54 -3.43 26.36
N ASN A 475 -14.68 -3.92 27.59
CA ASN A 475 -14.47 -3.13 28.81
C ASN A 475 -13.56 -3.88 29.77
N GLY A 476 -12.31 -3.43 29.91
CA GLY A 476 -11.30 -3.99 30.82
C GLY A 476 -11.65 -3.78 32.29
N ARG A 477 -12.15 -2.58 32.60
CA ARG A 477 -12.54 -2.06 33.93
C ARG A 477 -11.35 -1.62 34.77
N ALA A 478 -10.78 -2.51 35.56
CA ALA A 478 -9.71 -2.14 36.48
C ALA A 478 -8.68 -3.25 36.50
N GLY A 479 -7.41 -2.90 36.54
CA GLY A 479 -6.34 -3.84 36.26
C GLY A 479 -5.49 -3.29 35.14
N ASN A 480 -4.42 -4.01 34.78
CA ASN A 480 -3.67 -3.69 33.58
C ASN A 480 -4.17 -4.68 32.54
N ASP A 481 -5.04 -4.22 31.68
CA ASP A 481 -5.77 -5.04 30.72
C ASP A 481 -5.13 -4.97 29.33
N VAL A 482 -5.29 -6.05 28.56
CA VAL A 482 -4.97 -6.10 27.13
C VAL A 482 -6.28 -6.35 26.41
N LEU A 483 -6.73 -5.39 25.61
CA LEU A 483 -7.95 -5.46 24.83
C LEU A 483 -7.57 -5.50 23.34
N VAL A 484 -8.06 -6.51 22.64
CA VAL A 484 -7.90 -6.67 21.19
C VAL A 484 -9.29 -6.69 20.58
N GLY A 485 -9.62 -5.71 19.75
CA GLY A 485 -10.91 -5.61 19.06
C GLY A 485 -11.04 -6.73 18.03
N GLY A 486 -10.31 -6.61 16.92
CA GLY A 486 -10.35 -7.53 15.79
C GLY A 486 -10.81 -6.80 14.54
N ASP A 487 -11.58 -7.47 13.69
CA ASP A 487 -12.17 -6.84 12.50
C ASP A 487 -13.54 -6.25 12.85
N GLY A 488 -13.84 -5.03 12.41
CA GLY A 488 -15.12 -4.37 12.65
C GLY A 488 -14.95 -3.01 13.33
N ALA A 489 -16.04 -2.27 13.49
CA ALA A 489 -16.00 -0.98 14.18
C ALA A 489 -16.24 -1.16 15.69
N ASP A 490 -15.17 -1.19 16.46
CA ASP A 490 -15.08 -1.59 17.84
C ASP A 490 -15.01 -0.40 18.81
N VAL A 491 -15.37 -0.67 20.07
CA VAL A 491 -15.21 0.27 21.18
C VAL A 491 -14.46 -0.41 22.31
N LEU A 492 -13.22 0.00 22.53
CA LEU A 492 -12.35 -0.52 23.57
C LEU A 492 -12.28 0.47 24.73
N ASN A 493 -12.51 0.00 25.96
CA ASN A 493 -12.40 0.81 27.17
C ASN A 493 -11.48 0.14 28.18
N GLY A 494 -10.25 0.66 28.32
CA GLY A 494 -9.25 0.13 29.26
C GLY A 494 -9.74 0.27 30.70
N GLY A 495 -10.10 1.49 31.08
CA GLY A 495 -10.72 1.79 32.36
C GLY A 495 -9.71 2.35 33.34
N SER A 496 -9.23 1.57 34.31
CA SER A 496 -8.24 2.06 35.27
C SER A 496 -7.08 1.08 35.47
N GLY A 497 -5.87 1.58 35.32
CA GLY A 497 -4.64 0.81 35.35
C GLY A 497 -3.83 1.15 34.11
N ASN A 498 -2.78 0.39 33.83
CA ASN A 498 -1.97 0.63 32.64
C ASN A 498 -2.40 -0.38 31.59
N ASP A 499 -3.21 0.06 30.64
CA ASP A 499 -3.89 -0.80 29.69
C ASP A 499 -3.19 -0.77 28.32
N ARG A 500 -3.38 -1.84 27.54
CA ARG A 500 -2.99 -1.90 26.12
C ARG A 500 -4.24 -2.18 25.28
N LEU A 501 -4.54 -1.30 24.35
CA LEU A 501 -5.72 -1.34 23.51
C LEU A 501 -5.24 -1.44 22.06
N TYR A 502 -5.60 -2.54 21.40
CA TYR A 502 -5.30 -2.80 19.99
C TYR A 502 -6.65 -2.96 19.29
N ALA A 503 -7.06 -2.00 18.48
CA ALA A 503 -8.41 -1.96 17.96
C ALA A 503 -8.57 -2.93 16.79
N GLY A 504 -7.73 -2.82 15.77
CA GLY A 504 -7.62 -3.80 14.70
C GLY A 504 -8.02 -3.18 13.36
N SER A 505 -8.86 -3.87 12.59
CA SER A 505 -9.30 -3.35 11.29
C SER A 505 -10.70 -2.75 11.41
N GLY A 506 -10.89 -1.52 10.97
CA GLY A 506 -12.17 -0.81 10.99
C GLY A 506 -12.10 0.49 11.78
N ASN A 507 -13.12 1.34 11.64
CA ASN A 507 -13.13 2.64 12.30
C ASN A 507 -13.54 2.49 13.77
N ASP A 508 -12.56 2.56 14.67
CA ASP A 508 -12.68 2.18 16.07
C ASP A 508 -12.73 3.37 17.02
N ARG A 509 -13.10 3.08 18.27
CA ARG A 509 -13.04 4.05 19.38
C ARG A 509 -12.31 3.47 20.57
N LEU A 510 -11.13 4.00 20.86
CA LEU A 510 -10.30 3.59 21.98
C LEU A 510 -10.40 4.60 23.14
N ILE A 511 -10.95 4.16 24.26
CA ILE A 511 -11.07 4.94 25.50
C ILE A 511 -9.98 4.47 26.45
N ALA A 512 -8.88 5.23 26.54
CA ALA A 512 -7.74 4.93 27.41
C ALA A 512 -8.18 4.70 28.87
N GLY A 513 -8.84 5.70 29.45
CA GLY A 513 -9.22 5.70 30.86
C GLY A 513 -8.16 6.39 31.73
N SER A 514 -7.78 5.76 32.83
CA SER A 514 -6.79 6.31 33.76
C SER A 514 -5.60 5.40 33.97
N GLY A 515 -4.40 5.92 33.74
CA GLY A 515 -3.15 5.26 33.99
C GLY A 515 -2.18 5.58 32.87
N ASN A 516 -1.21 4.71 32.64
CA ASN A 516 -0.30 4.87 31.51
C ASN A 516 -0.67 3.84 30.45
N ASP A 517 -1.37 4.28 29.42
CA ASP A 517 -1.99 3.41 28.44
C ASP A 517 -1.22 3.43 27.11
N ILE A 518 -1.25 2.30 26.40
CA ILE A 518 -0.75 2.16 25.02
C ILE A 518 -1.95 1.85 24.14
N LEU A 519 -2.12 2.61 23.07
CA LEU A 519 -3.25 2.54 22.18
C LEU A 519 -2.74 2.38 20.75
N SER A 520 -3.31 1.45 20.01
CA SER A 520 -3.09 1.23 18.59
C SER A 520 -4.46 1.14 17.93
N GLY A 521 -4.73 2.06 17.01
CA GLY A 521 -5.92 2.01 16.16
C GLY A 521 -5.82 0.88 15.12
N ALA A 522 -4.60 0.71 14.59
CA ALA A 522 -4.27 -0.06 13.40
C ALA A 522 -4.93 0.52 12.15
N ALA A 523 -5.82 -0.21 11.47
CA ALA A 523 -6.31 0.24 10.17
C ALA A 523 -7.72 0.81 10.26
N GLY A 524 -7.95 2.01 9.76
CA GLY A 524 -9.26 2.67 9.76
C GLY A 524 -9.14 4.13 10.20
N ASP A 525 -10.26 4.86 10.19
CA ASP A 525 -10.29 6.21 10.78
C ASP A 525 -10.68 6.09 12.26
N ASP A 526 -9.71 6.14 13.16
CA ASP A 526 -9.89 5.80 14.56
C ASP A 526 -10.11 7.01 15.47
N GLN A 527 -10.77 6.75 16.60
CA GLN A 527 -11.05 7.76 17.62
C GLN A 527 -10.40 7.42 18.96
N PHE A 528 -9.35 8.16 19.29
CA PHE A 528 -8.68 8.09 20.59
C PHE A 528 -9.34 9.05 21.59
N ASP A 529 -10.11 8.47 22.53
CA ASP A 529 -11.03 9.18 23.40
C ASP A 529 -10.44 9.50 24.79
N PHE A 530 -10.10 10.78 24.97
CA PHE A 530 -9.68 11.39 26.24
C PHE A 530 -10.74 12.36 26.79
N SER A 531 -12.02 12.18 26.46
CA SER A 531 -13.12 13.04 26.91
C SER A 531 -13.34 13.02 28.43
N SER A 532 -12.92 11.96 29.12
CA SER A 532 -12.89 11.91 30.60
C SER A 532 -11.79 12.78 31.22
N GLY A 533 -10.80 13.16 30.41
CA GLY A 533 -9.64 13.97 30.74
C GLY A 533 -8.32 13.22 30.55
N ILE A 534 -7.25 13.97 30.28
CA ILE A 534 -5.91 13.39 30.06
C ILE A 534 -5.25 13.09 31.42
N SER A 535 -5.00 11.81 31.69
CA SER A 535 -4.35 11.37 32.93
C SER A 535 -3.24 10.36 32.65
N GLY A 536 -2.21 10.36 33.49
CA GLY A 536 -1.02 9.50 33.30
C GLY A 536 -0.29 9.80 31.99
N THR A 537 0.50 8.84 31.51
CA THR A 537 1.29 8.98 30.28
C THR A 537 0.80 7.98 29.25
N ASN A 538 0.11 8.48 28.23
CA ASN A 538 -0.49 7.68 27.17
C ASN A 538 0.35 7.77 25.91
N THR A 539 0.45 6.64 25.20
CA THR A 539 1.09 6.53 23.89
C THR A 539 0.06 6.02 22.89
N ILE A 540 -0.05 6.70 21.76
CA ILE A 540 -0.71 6.20 20.56
C ILE A 540 0.41 5.81 19.59
N THR A 541 0.40 4.57 19.11
CA THR A 541 1.53 3.98 18.39
C THR A 541 1.48 4.17 16.88
N ASP A 542 0.33 4.57 16.34
CA ASP A 542 0.00 4.57 14.91
C ASP A 542 -0.97 5.70 14.54
N PHE A 543 -0.80 6.89 15.12
CA PHE A 543 -1.71 7.99 14.84
C PHE A 543 -1.53 8.49 13.41
N ASP A 544 -2.53 8.28 12.56
CA ASP A 544 -2.57 8.77 11.19
C ASP A 544 -3.31 10.11 11.11
N GLY A 545 -2.58 11.22 10.94
CA GLY A 545 -3.14 12.58 10.88
C GLY A 545 -2.91 13.22 9.51
N GLY A 546 -3.76 14.18 9.11
CA GLY A 546 -3.47 14.95 7.87
C GLY A 546 -4.66 15.38 7.02
N GLY A 547 -5.90 15.00 7.33
CA GLY A 547 -7.03 15.28 6.42
C GLY A 547 -8.44 15.04 6.97
N TRP A 548 -9.40 14.90 6.05
CA TRP A 548 -10.80 14.57 6.37
C TRP A 548 -11.03 13.08 6.64
N ASP A 549 -10.09 12.26 6.19
CA ASP A 549 -9.99 10.81 6.36
C ASP A 549 -8.68 10.60 7.15
N GLY A 550 -8.70 9.83 8.24
CA GLY A 550 -7.64 9.76 9.26
C GLY A 550 -8.13 9.85 10.71
N ASP A 551 -7.20 9.66 11.64
CA ASP A 551 -7.46 9.52 13.07
C ASP A 551 -7.84 10.82 13.78
N GLN A 552 -8.55 10.66 14.90
CA GLN A 552 -9.04 11.78 15.70
C GLN A 552 -8.79 11.62 17.19
N LEU A 553 -8.33 12.71 17.80
CA LEU A 553 -8.23 12.87 19.24
C LEU A 553 -9.47 13.57 19.79
N ILE A 554 -10.22 12.86 20.64
CA ILE A 554 -11.37 13.43 21.35
C ILE A 554 -10.89 13.98 22.70
N LEU A 555 -10.82 15.30 22.82
CA LEU A 555 -10.22 15.98 23.96
C LEU A 555 -11.27 16.77 24.74
N ARG A 556 -11.13 16.76 26.07
CA ARG A 556 -12.02 17.50 26.96
C ARG A 556 -11.71 19.00 26.93
N ALA A 557 -12.73 19.84 26.75
CA ALA A 557 -12.58 21.29 26.66
C ALA A 557 -11.90 21.94 27.88
N SER A 558 -11.99 21.34 29.08
CA SER A 558 -11.30 21.89 30.26
C SER A 558 -9.79 21.74 30.24
N ASP A 559 -9.27 20.84 29.40
CA ASP A 559 -7.86 20.46 29.40
C ASP A 559 -7.11 21.26 28.32
N VAL A 560 -7.75 21.49 27.17
CA VAL A 560 -7.15 22.18 26.01
C VAL A 560 -7.88 23.45 25.57
N GLY A 561 -9.16 23.62 25.91
CA GLY A 561 -9.96 24.79 25.54
C GLY A 561 -10.59 24.74 24.14
N SER A 562 -9.78 24.49 23.09
CA SER A 562 -10.24 24.41 21.69
C SER A 562 -9.26 23.59 20.83
N ALA A 563 -9.67 23.11 19.66
CA ALA A 563 -8.83 22.35 18.73
C ALA A 563 -7.57 23.13 18.31
N ALA A 564 -7.71 24.43 17.98
CA ALA A 564 -6.57 25.30 17.70
C ALA A 564 -5.56 25.40 18.87
N ASN A 565 -6.02 25.27 20.11
CA ASN A 565 -5.12 25.27 21.26
C ASN A 565 -4.47 23.89 21.45
N ALA A 566 -5.18 22.81 21.16
CA ALA A 566 -4.65 21.44 21.17
C ALA A 566 -3.51 21.33 20.14
N LEU A 567 -3.78 21.70 18.87
CA LEU A 567 -2.79 21.74 17.81
C LEU A 567 -1.55 22.56 18.21
N SER A 568 -1.73 23.80 18.67
CA SER A 568 -0.59 24.63 19.12
C SER A 568 0.09 24.15 20.42
N GLY A 569 -0.53 23.18 21.10
CA GLY A 569 -0.08 22.61 22.36
C GLY A 569 0.80 21.38 22.19
N PHE A 570 0.72 20.70 21.03
CA PHE A 570 1.66 19.68 20.64
C PHE A 570 3.04 20.30 20.37
N TRP A 571 4.08 19.56 20.72
CA TRP A 571 5.47 19.93 20.43
C TRP A 571 6.27 18.69 20.06
N GLN A 572 7.22 18.87 19.13
CA GLN A 572 8.06 17.78 18.62
C GLN A 572 9.10 17.31 19.65
N ASN A 573 9.15 16.02 19.93
CA ASN A 573 10.09 15.37 20.84
C ASN A 573 10.85 14.22 20.17
N GLY A 574 11.91 14.53 19.42
CA GLY A 574 12.50 13.51 18.55
C GLY A 574 11.58 13.31 17.36
N TYR A 575 11.13 12.08 17.13
CA TYR A 575 10.16 11.74 16.10
C TYR A 575 8.70 11.81 16.60
N ASP A 576 8.49 11.94 17.93
CA ASP A 576 7.15 11.93 18.51
C ASP A 576 6.52 13.33 18.63
N ALA A 577 5.20 13.43 18.38
CA ALA A 577 4.39 14.59 18.76
C ALA A 577 3.83 14.43 20.19
N VAL A 578 4.05 15.43 21.06
CA VAL A 578 3.65 15.33 22.48
C VAL A 578 2.75 16.47 22.94
N LEU A 579 1.60 16.14 23.53
CA LEU A 579 0.73 17.07 24.26
C LEU A 579 0.77 16.78 25.76
N ALA A 580 1.17 17.77 26.57
CA ALA A 580 1.25 17.65 28.02
C ALA A 580 0.26 18.57 28.74
N THR A 581 -0.43 18.03 29.74
CA THR A 581 -1.33 18.76 30.65
C THR A 581 -0.82 18.69 32.09
N SER A 582 -1.52 19.34 33.02
CA SER A 582 -1.18 19.25 34.45
C SER A 582 -1.42 17.87 35.08
N THR A 583 -2.19 17.00 34.42
CA THR A 583 -2.66 15.71 34.94
C THR A 583 -2.14 14.51 34.17
N GLY A 584 -1.59 14.70 32.98
CA GLY A 584 -1.04 13.64 32.14
C GLY A 584 -0.52 14.15 30.79
N SER A 585 -0.19 13.23 29.91
CA SER A 585 0.27 13.50 28.54
C SER A 585 -0.28 12.50 27.53
N ILE A 586 -0.33 12.93 26.28
CA ILE A 586 -0.52 12.09 25.09
C ILE A 586 0.75 12.23 24.26
N ARG A 587 1.29 11.10 23.81
CA ARG A 587 2.38 11.00 22.86
C ARG A 587 1.88 10.25 21.65
N LEU A 588 2.05 10.82 20.47
CA LEU A 588 1.84 10.17 19.19
C LEU A 588 3.24 9.74 18.72
N GLU A 589 3.45 8.43 18.58
CA GLU A 589 4.73 7.89 18.11
C GLU A 589 4.94 8.21 16.63
N ASP A 590 6.17 8.58 16.29
CA ASP A 590 6.64 8.82 14.92
C ASP A 590 5.80 9.81 14.08
N THR A 591 4.94 10.62 14.72
CA THR A 591 4.18 11.70 14.08
C THR A 591 4.95 13.03 14.09
N ASP A 592 5.08 13.69 12.94
CA ASP A 592 5.52 15.10 12.88
C ASP A 592 4.36 16.02 13.28
N VAL A 593 4.62 16.97 14.18
CA VAL A 593 3.63 17.98 14.58
C VAL A 593 3.16 18.87 13.43
N ASP A 594 3.95 18.99 12.36
CA ASP A 594 3.58 19.79 11.19
C ASP A 594 2.52 19.08 10.31
N ASP A 595 2.34 17.77 10.46
CA ASP A 595 1.30 16.98 9.77
C ASP A 595 -0.05 17.06 10.47
N LEU A 596 -0.07 17.46 11.75
CA LEU A 596 -1.30 17.64 12.51
C LEU A 596 -2.13 18.83 12.02
N THR A 597 -3.43 18.62 11.85
CA THR A 597 -4.38 19.61 11.38
C THR A 597 -5.40 20.01 12.44
N PHE A 598 -6.34 20.90 12.10
CA PHE A 598 -7.44 21.24 13.01
C PHE A 598 -8.47 20.10 13.12
N ASP A 599 -8.62 19.31 12.05
CA ASP A 599 -9.68 18.33 11.90
C ASP A 599 -9.40 17.03 12.67
N ASP A 600 -8.13 16.80 13.03
CA ASP A 600 -7.66 15.74 13.93
C ASP A 600 -8.20 15.88 15.38
N PHE A 601 -8.81 17.02 15.74
CA PHE A 601 -9.19 17.32 17.12
C PHE A 601 -10.69 17.56 17.31
N ILE A 602 -11.35 16.65 18.02
CA ILE A 602 -12.73 16.83 18.48
C ILE A 602 -12.75 17.31 19.93
N ILE A 603 -13.30 18.51 20.17
CA ILE A 603 -13.40 19.09 21.52
C ILE A 603 -14.80 18.92 22.11
N VAL A 604 -14.90 18.29 23.28
CA VAL A 604 -16.18 17.97 23.97
C VAL A 604 -16.34 18.57 25.36
#